data_AF-A0A0S4UT79-F1
#
_entry.id   AF-A0A0S4UT79-F1
#
_cell.length_a   1.000
_cell.length_b   1.000
_cell.length_c   1.000
_cell.angle_alpha   90.00
_cell.angle_beta   90.00
_cell.angle_gamma   90.00
#
_symmetry.space_group_name_H-M   'P 1'
#
loop_
_entity.id
_entity.type
_entity.pdbx_description
1 polymer ?
#
loop_
_entity_poly.entity_id
_entity_poly.type
_entity_poly.pdbx_seq_one_letter_code
_entity_poly.pdbx_strand_id
1 'polypeptide(L)'
;MTLQLQKINLGTPPLGRDGNTNRESSAKTNDNMAAIEAWASALAVDVSALTSNAGALADDVRALTGAVAMFACKTPPAGWLKGNGAAVSRTTYARLFGVIGTTFGAGDGSTTFNLPELRAEFPRGWDDGRGVDAGRVFGSVQAQALSSHQHKTAIGFDGSNLFGWGDGNATPIFGSEVQSGVLRVVGSVTQSGGAARVAYTDAALMGVSGETRPRNVALLACIKY
;
A
#
# COMPACT_ATOMS: atom_id res chain seq x y z
N MET A 1 38.86 9.70 -13.45
CA MET A 1 39.33 11.06 -13.76
C MET A 1 40.76 11.15 -13.28
N THR A 2 41.74 11.18 -14.17
CA THR A 2 43.16 11.21 -13.79
C THR A 2 43.55 12.65 -13.53
N LEU A 3 43.72 13.04 -12.27
CA LEU A 3 44.23 14.37 -11.92
C LEU A 3 45.73 14.37 -12.22
N GLN A 4 46.11 14.97 -13.35
CA GLN A 4 47.50 15.21 -13.71
C GLN A 4 47.87 16.63 -13.24
N LEU A 5 48.97 16.79 -12.51
CA LEU A 5 49.49 18.12 -12.22
C LEU A 5 49.86 18.79 -13.54
N GLN A 6 49.28 19.97 -13.78
CA GLN A 6 49.60 20.77 -14.95
C GLN A 6 51.05 21.23 -14.80
N LYS A 7 51.94 20.71 -15.65
CA LYS A 7 53.32 21.21 -15.74
C LYS A 7 53.27 22.65 -16.22
N ILE A 8 53.47 23.60 -15.32
CA ILE A 8 53.61 25.01 -15.67
C ILE A 8 54.94 25.15 -16.39
N ASN A 9 54.90 25.54 -17.67
CA ASN A 9 56.11 25.86 -18.41
C ASN A 9 56.62 27.22 -17.94
N LEU A 10 57.63 27.22 -17.06
CA LEU A 10 58.23 28.42 -16.49
C LEU A 10 59.20 29.13 -17.46
N GLY A 11 59.31 28.66 -18.71
CA GLY A 11 60.30 29.11 -19.68
C GLY A 11 61.69 28.54 -19.43
N THR A 12 62.64 28.82 -20.34
CA THR A 12 64.03 28.41 -20.17
C THR A 12 64.66 29.23 -19.04
N PRO A 13 65.17 28.62 -17.97
CA PRO A 13 65.82 29.37 -16.90
C PRO A 13 67.04 30.13 -17.46
N PRO A 14 67.37 31.31 -16.92
CA PRO A 14 68.56 32.06 -17.33
C PRO A 14 69.82 31.21 -17.13
N LEU A 15 70.83 31.45 -18.00
CA LEU A 15 72.10 30.74 -17.98
C LEU A 15 72.69 30.70 -16.56
N GLY A 16 73.08 29.51 -16.11
CA GLY A 16 73.91 29.38 -14.93
C GLY A 16 75.26 30.07 -15.11
N ARG A 17 75.99 30.29 -14.00
CA ARG A 17 77.36 30.86 -14.02
C ARG A 17 78.34 30.00 -14.84
N ASP A 18 77.99 28.74 -15.07
CA ASP A 18 78.67 27.73 -15.89
C ASP A 18 78.18 27.68 -17.36
N GLY A 19 77.22 28.52 -17.75
CA GLY A 19 76.61 28.52 -19.07
C GLY A 19 75.61 27.39 -19.32
N ASN A 20 75.26 26.60 -18.29
CA ASN A 20 74.31 25.50 -18.42
C ASN A 20 72.87 25.98 -18.19
N THR A 21 71.97 25.73 -19.16
CA THR A 21 70.52 25.95 -19.05
C THR A 21 69.74 24.69 -18.68
N ASN A 22 70.35 23.50 -18.71
CA ASN A 22 69.76 22.22 -18.33
C ASN A 22 69.90 21.97 -16.82
N ARG A 23 69.41 22.90 -15.98
CA ARG A 23 69.32 22.63 -14.54
C ARG A 23 68.17 21.67 -14.29
N GLU A 24 68.50 20.38 -14.22
CA GLU A 24 67.56 19.38 -13.74
C GLU A 24 67.12 19.74 -12.31
N SER A 25 65.84 19.54 -12.04
CA SER A 25 65.27 19.71 -10.70
C SER A 25 66.01 18.81 -9.71
N SER A 26 66.19 19.29 -8.47
CA SER A 26 66.89 18.51 -7.44
C SER A 26 66.19 17.16 -7.24
N ALA A 27 66.95 16.10 -6.90
CA ALA A 27 66.37 14.77 -6.64
C ALA A 27 65.17 14.82 -5.68
N LYS A 28 65.25 15.64 -4.62
CA LYS A 28 64.16 15.87 -3.67
C LYS A 28 62.90 16.48 -4.31
N THR A 29 63.06 17.37 -5.30
CA THR A 29 61.95 17.96 -6.04
C THR A 29 61.24 16.89 -6.90
N ASN A 30 62.01 16.00 -7.52
CA ASN A 30 61.46 14.90 -8.33
C ASN A 30 60.74 13.87 -7.46
N ASP A 31 61.32 13.51 -6.31
CA ASP A 31 60.72 12.57 -5.35
C ASP A 31 59.41 13.12 -4.78
N ASN A 32 59.39 14.41 -4.40
CA ASN A 32 58.17 15.07 -3.93
C ASN A 32 57.07 15.11 -5.01
N MET A 33 57.44 15.36 -6.27
CA MET A 33 56.48 15.36 -7.38
C MET A 33 55.89 13.97 -7.61
N ALA A 34 56.71 12.93 -7.59
CA ALA A 34 56.26 11.55 -7.71
C ALA A 34 55.33 11.14 -6.55
N ALA A 35 55.65 11.55 -5.31
CA ALA A 35 54.80 11.29 -4.15
C ALA A 35 53.44 11.99 -4.26
N ILE A 36 53.42 13.25 -4.74
CA ILE A 36 52.18 13.99 -4.96
C ILE A 36 51.33 13.31 -6.04
N GLU A 37 51.93 12.89 -7.16
CA GLU A 37 51.22 12.17 -8.24
C GLU A 37 50.63 10.85 -7.75
N ALA A 38 51.37 10.08 -6.94
CA ALA A 38 50.88 8.85 -6.32
C ALA A 38 49.68 9.12 -5.39
N TRP A 39 49.75 10.16 -4.56
CA TRP A 39 48.63 10.55 -3.69
C TRP A 39 47.42 11.04 -4.47
N ALA A 40 47.61 11.83 -5.53
CA ALA A 40 46.52 12.29 -6.40
C ALA A 40 45.84 11.10 -7.11
N SER A 41 46.61 10.11 -7.53
CA SER A 41 46.09 8.89 -8.14
C SER A 41 45.25 8.06 -7.16
N ALA A 42 45.75 7.84 -5.94
CA ALA A 42 45.01 7.16 -4.88
C ALA A 42 43.70 7.88 -4.53
N LEU A 43 43.76 9.21 -4.35
CA LEU A 43 42.56 10.01 -4.09
C LEU A 43 41.53 9.93 -5.24
N ALA A 44 41.98 9.90 -6.49
CA ALA A 44 41.09 9.75 -7.64
C ALA A 44 40.36 8.40 -7.64
N VAL A 45 41.03 7.32 -7.19
CA VAL A 45 40.40 6.01 -7.00
C VAL A 45 39.36 6.08 -5.89
N ASP A 46 39.69 6.67 -4.75
CA ASP A 46 38.77 6.81 -3.61
C ASP A 46 37.53 7.62 -3.97
N VAL A 47 37.70 8.75 -4.67
CA VAL A 47 36.58 9.58 -5.15
C VAL A 47 35.70 8.81 -6.13
N SER A 48 36.29 8.01 -7.02
CA SER A 48 35.53 7.17 -7.94
C SER A 48 34.72 6.11 -7.19
N ALA A 49 35.32 5.43 -6.21
CA ALA A 49 34.66 4.43 -5.39
C ALA A 49 33.51 5.04 -4.58
N LEU A 50 33.74 6.20 -3.96
CA LEU A 50 32.71 6.91 -3.20
C LEU A 50 31.54 7.32 -4.10
N THR A 51 31.83 7.80 -5.32
CA THR A 51 30.80 8.18 -6.30
C THR A 51 29.96 6.97 -6.72
N SER A 52 30.60 5.82 -6.99
CA SER A 52 29.91 4.58 -7.31
C SER A 52 29.03 4.08 -6.16
N ASN A 53 29.54 4.10 -4.93
CA ASN A 53 28.79 3.68 -3.75
C ASN A 53 27.59 4.61 -3.48
N ALA A 54 27.74 5.92 -3.68
CA ALA A 54 26.64 6.87 -3.57
C ALA A 54 25.56 6.62 -4.63
N GLY A 55 25.96 6.25 -5.85
CA GLY A 55 25.04 5.83 -6.92
C GLY A 55 24.24 4.58 -6.54
N ALA A 56 24.91 3.53 -6.05
CA ALA A 56 24.27 2.30 -5.62
C ALA A 56 23.25 2.53 -4.50
N LEU A 57 23.62 3.32 -3.47
CA LEU A 57 22.72 3.66 -2.38
C LEU A 57 21.49 4.46 -2.87
N ALA A 58 21.68 5.35 -3.84
CA ALA A 58 20.57 6.05 -4.46
C ALA A 58 19.63 5.05 -5.15
N ASP A 59 20.16 4.09 -5.90
CA ASP A 59 19.36 3.11 -6.63
C ASP A 59 18.58 2.15 -5.71
N ASP A 60 19.13 1.77 -4.56
CA ASP A 60 18.40 0.99 -3.55
C ASP A 60 17.18 1.75 -3.01
N VAL A 61 17.35 3.03 -2.69
CA VAL A 61 16.23 3.88 -2.23
C VAL A 61 15.19 4.08 -3.34
N ARG A 62 15.64 4.07 -4.60
CA ARG A 62 14.80 4.19 -5.79
C ARG A 62 13.97 2.94 -6.07
N ALA A 63 14.49 1.76 -5.75
CA ALA A 63 13.83 0.47 -6.00
C ALA A 63 12.50 0.31 -5.25
N LEU A 64 12.29 1.07 -4.16
CA LEU A 64 11.06 1.04 -3.39
C LEU A 64 9.99 2.02 -3.87
N THR A 65 10.24 2.84 -4.90
CA THR A 65 9.21 3.75 -5.42
C THR A 65 7.96 2.95 -5.84
N GLY A 66 6.79 3.38 -5.37
CA GLY A 66 5.52 2.66 -5.55
C GLY A 66 5.18 1.68 -4.41
N ALA A 67 6.11 1.38 -3.50
CA ALA A 67 5.83 0.54 -2.34
C ALA A 67 4.84 1.21 -1.39
N VAL A 68 3.96 0.41 -0.80
CA VAL A 68 2.98 0.84 0.20
C VAL A 68 3.38 0.29 1.57
N ALA A 69 3.32 1.13 2.60
CA ALA A 69 3.61 0.74 3.97
C ALA A 69 2.70 1.46 4.98
N MET A 70 2.54 0.84 6.15
CA MET A 70 1.79 1.38 7.28
C MET A 70 2.73 2.02 8.29
N PHE A 71 2.40 3.23 8.75
CA PHE A 71 3.21 3.99 9.70
C PHE A 71 2.46 4.27 11.00
N ALA A 72 3.15 4.11 12.12
CA ALA A 72 2.65 4.45 13.47
C ALA A 72 2.75 5.95 13.80
N CYS A 73 2.72 6.82 12.79
CA CYS A 73 2.73 8.27 12.90
C CYS A 73 1.57 8.89 12.10
N LYS A 74 1.24 10.16 12.39
CA LYS A 74 0.11 10.86 11.73
C LYS A 74 0.52 11.62 10.46
N THR A 75 1.83 11.83 10.27
CA THR A 75 2.40 12.58 9.15
C THR A 75 3.35 11.67 8.38
N PRO A 76 3.26 11.63 7.04
CA PRO A 76 4.18 10.83 6.23
C PRO A 76 5.64 11.21 6.52
N PRO A 77 6.53 10.24 6.72
CA PRO A 77 7.96 10.50 6.76
C PRO A 77 8.47 11.07 5.43
N ALA A 78 9.66 11.66 5.46
CA ALA A 78 10.31 12.15 4.25
C ALA A 78 10.44 11.04 3.19
N GLY A 79 10.13 11.37 1.93
CA GLY A 79 10.15 10.40 0.82
C GLY A 79 8.88 9.55 0.68
N TRP A 80 7.84 9.81 1.48
CA TRP A 80 6.54 9.13 1.43
C TRP A 80 5.38 10.12 1.25
N LEU A 81 4.32 9.69 0.56
CA LEU A 81 3.04 10.40 0.42
C LEU A 81 1.92 9.61 1.09
N LYS A 82 0.84 10.26 1.53
CA LYS A 82 -0.34 9.56 2.05
C LYS A 82 -1.01 8.75 0.94
N GLY A 83 -1.43 7.52 1.23
CA GLY A 83 -2.34 6.76 0.37
C GLY A 83 -3.79 7.21 0.58
N ASN A 84 -4.11 8.44 0.19
CA ASN A 84 -5.40 9.10 0.47
C ASN A 84 -6.13 9.60 -0.79
N GLY A 85 -5.87 8.98 -1.95
CA GLY A 85 -6.57 9.32 -3.20
C GLY A 85 -6.22 10.69 -3.79
N ALA A 86 -5.27 11.44 -3.20
CA ALA A 86 -4.97 12.80 -3.64
C ALA A 86 -4.39 12.83 -5.06
N ALA A 87 -4.77 13.85 -5.83
CA ALA A 87 -4.11 14.18 -7.09
C ALA A 87 -2.77 14.88 -6.80
N VAL A 88 -1.69 14.38 -7.38
CA VAL A 88 -0.33 14.91 -7.19
C VAL A 88 0.36 15.16 -8.54
N SER A 89 1.33 16.08 -8.55
CA SER A 89 2.04 16.51 -9.77
C SER A 89 2.86 15.39 -10.41
N ARG A 90 2.68 15.18 -11.72
CA ARG A 90 3.50 14.27 -12.54
C ARG A 90 4.95 14.73 -12.62
N THR A 91 5.23 16.03 -12.60
CA THR A 91 6.60 16.54 -12.71
C THR A 91 7.34 16.44 -11.38
N THR A 92 6.67 16.80 -10.27
CA THR A 92 7.26 16.71 -8.92
C THR A 92 7.51 15.26 -8.51
N TYR A 93 6.60 14.35 -8.87
CA TYR A 93 6.66 12.93 -8.51
C TYR A 93 6.84 12.04 -9.75
N ALA A 94 7.70 12.45 -10.68
CA ALA A 94 7.89 11.78 -11.98
C ALA A 94 8.24 10.30 -11.87
N ARG A 95 9.03 9.93 -10.86
CA ARG A 95 9.43 8.53 -10.64
C ARG A 95 8.25 7.67 -10.19
N LEU A 96 7.45 8.18 -9.26
CA LEU A 96 6.22 7.50 -8.83
C LEU A 96 5.21 7.39 -9.99
N PHE A 97 5.03 8.47 -10.76
CA PHE A 97 4.17 8.45 -11.94
C PHE A 97 4.63 7.41 -12.97
N GLY A 98 5.94 7.27 -13.19
CA GLY A 98 6.49 6.24 -14.07
C GLY A 98 6.19 4.81 -13.62
N VAL A 99 6.00 4.58 -12.31
CA VAL A 99 5.69 3.26 -11.75
C VAL A 99 4.19 2.97 -11.75
N ILE A 100 3.35 3.89 -11.24
CA ILE A 100 1.92 3.61 -11.02
C ILE A 100 1.01 4.18 -12.12
N GLY A 101 1.52 5.09 -12.94
CA GLY A 101 0.77 5.78 -13.99
C GLY A 101 -0.52 6.40 -13.47
N THR A 102 -1.62 6.10 -14.15
CA THR A 102 -2.98 6.56 -13.81
C THR A 102 -3.84 5.44 -13.22
N THR A 103 -3.24 4.36 -12.71
CA THR A 103 -3.96 3.19 -12.19
C THR A 103 -5.03 3.56 -11.17
N PHE A 104 -4.73 4.54 -10.31
CA PHE A 104 -5.64 5.01 -9.25
C PHE A 104 -6.40 6.30 -9.62
N GLY A 105 -6.35 6.70 -10.89
CA GLY A 105 -7.02 7.86 -11.44
C GLY A 105 -6.08 8.78 -12.22
N ALA A 106 -6.63 9.43 -13.25
CA ALA A 106 -5.87 10.27 -14.17
C ALA A 106 -5.55 11.67 -13.63
N GLY A 107 -6.00 12.01 -12.42
CA GLY A 107 -5.97 13.38 -11.90
C GLY A 107 -6.79 14.33 -12.78
N ASP A 108 -6.19 15.45 -13.15
CA ASP A 108 -6.68 16.42 -14.14
C ASP A 108 -6.54 15.94 -15.60
N GLY A 109 -6.00 14.74 -15.84
CA GLY A 109 -5.76 14.19 -17.17
C GLY A 109 -4.49 14.69 -17.87
N SER A 110 -3.75 15.64 -17.29
CA SER A 110 -2.60 16.28 -17.93
C SER A 110 -1.39 16.40 -17.01
N THR A 111 -1.50 17.16 -15.93
CA THR A 111 -0.37 17.54 -15.07
C THR A 111 -0.30 16.74 -13.77
N THR A 112 -1.35 16.01 -13.44
CA THR A 112 -1.48 15.26 -12.18
C THR A 112 -1.86 13.80 -12.42
N PHE A 113 -1.71 12.98 -11.37
CA PHE A 113 -2.19 11.60 -11.28
C PHE A 113 -2.64 11.34 -9.85
N ASN A 114 -3.52 10.37 -9.64
CA ASN A 114 -4.04 10.07 -8.31
C ASN A 114 -3.19 9.01 -7.60
N LEU A 115 -3.01 9.20 -6.30
CA LEU A 115 -2.51 8.20 -5.39
C LEU A 115 -3.60 7.14 -5.10
N PRO A 116 -3.25 5.93 -4.61
CA PRO A 116 -4.26 5.00 -4.12
C PRO A 116 -5.02 5.59 -2.94
N GLU A 117 -6.31 5.26 -2.82
CA GLU A 117 -7.13 5.53 -1.64
C GLU A 117 -7.12 4.29 -0.74
N LEU A 118 -6.36 4.34 0.35
CA LEU A 118 -6.14 3.21 1.25
C LEU A 118 -6.72 3.44 2.64
N ARG A 119 -7.39 4.58 2.87
CA ARG A 119 -7.98 4.87 4.18
C ARG A 119 -9.17 3.93 4.39
N ALA A 120 -9.11 3.19 5.49
CA ALA A 120 -10.12 2.19 5.88
C ALA A 120 -10.27 1.00 4.90
N GLU A 121 -9.28 0.77 4.03
CA GLU A 121 -9.24 -0.38 3.12
C GLU A 121 -8.34 -1.50 3.64
N PHE A 122 -8.67 -2.75 3.26
CA PHE A 122 -7.79 -3.90 3.49
C PHE A 122 -7.04 -4.24 2.19
N PRO A 123 -5.69 -4.21 2.18
CA PRO A 123 -4.95 -4.67 1.02
C PRO A 123 -5.07 -6.19 0.90
N ARG A 124 -5.25 -6.65 -0.34
CA ARG A 124 -5.23 -8.07 -0.71
C ARG A 124 -4.19 -8.30 -1.78
N GLY A 125 -3.65 -9.52 -1.84
CA GLY A 125 -2.78 -9.92 -2.95
C GLY A 125 -3.55 -9.88 -4.27
N TRP A 126 -2.93 -9.32 -5.31
CA TRP A 126 -3.46 -9.39 -6.67
C TRP A 126 -3.28 -10.80 -7.22
N ASP A 127 -4.30 -11.32 -7.89
CA ASP A 127 -4.32 -12.70 -8.42
C ASP A 127 -3.23 -12.94 -9.49
N ASP A 128 -2.93 -11.92 -10.30
CA ASP A 128 -1.90 -11.94 -11.35
C ASP A 128 -1.87 -13.24 -12.18
N GLY A 129 -3.05 -13.72 -12.57
CA GLY A 129 -3.20 -14.91 -13.42
C GLY A 129 -3.18 -16.24 -12.69
N ARG A 130 -3.16 -16.27 -11.35
CA ARG A 130 -3.26 -17.52 -10.56
C ARG A 130 -4.63 -18.20 -10.71
N GLY A 131 -5.69 -17.45 -10.99
CA GLY A 131 -7.04 -17.96 -11.23
C GLY A 131 -7.89 -18.19 -9.99
N VAL A 132 -7.44 -17.77 -8.80
CA VAL A 132 -8.22 -17.88 -7.55
C VAL A 132 -9.20 -16.71 -7.41
N ASP A 133 -8.81 -15.53 -7.88
CA ASP A 133 -9.59 -14.30 -7.81
C ASP A 133 -9.57 -13.53 -9.14
N ALA A 134 -9.75 -14.26 -10.25
CA ALA A 134 -9.60 -13.73 -11.61
C ALA A 134 -10.52 -12.55 -11.98
N GLY A 135 -11.61 -12.35 -11.24
CA GLY A 135 -12.54 -11.24 -11.45
C GLY A 135 -12.04 -9.88 -10.93
N ARG A 136 -10.87 -9.83 -10.28
CA ARG A 136 -10.32 -8.60 -9.68
C ARG A 136 -9.06 -8.16 -10.42
N VAL A 137 -9.19 -7.05 -11.15
CA VAL A 137 -8.07 -6.42 -11.86
C VAL A 137 -7.19 -5.64 -10.88
N PHE A 138 -5.92 -5.44 -11.25
CA PHE A 138 -4.95 -4.68 -10.45
C PHE A 138 -5.50 -3.29 -10.09
N GLY A 139 -5.41 -2.91 -8.81
CA GLY A 139 -5.88 -1.61 -8.31
C GLY A 139 -7.40 -1.46 -8.16
N SER A 140 -8.20 -2.49 -8.46
CA SER A 140 -9.66 -2.42 -8.28
C SER A 140 -10.09 -2.53 -6.81
N VAL A 141 -11.15 -1.79 -6.47
CA VAL A 141 -11.80 -1.84 -5.15
C VAL A 141 -12.90 -2.92 -5.12
N GLN A 142 -13.20 -3.41 -3.92
CA GLN A 142 -14.26 -4.39 -3.70
C GLN A 142 -15.07 -4.01 -2.48
N ALA A 143 -16.40 -3.92 -2.64
CA ALA A 143 -17.30 -3.78 -1.50
C ALA A 143 -17.29 -5.04 -0.63
N GLN A 144 -17.62 -4.86 0.66
CA GLN A 144 -17.81 -5.97 1.59
C GLN A 144 -18.82 -7.00 1.05
N ALA A 145 -18.56 -8.28 1.31
CA ALA A 145 -19.46 -9.37 0.97
C ALA A 145 -19.40 -10.46 2.04
N LEU A 146 -20.53 -11.10 2.28
CA LEU A 146 -20.63 -12.33 3.07
C LEU A 146 -21.00 -13.47 2.11
N SER A 147 -20.43 -14.66 2.34
CA SER A 147 -20.89 -15.83 1.61
C SER A 147 -22.37 -16.07 1.89
N SER A 148 -23.10 -16.49 0.86
CA SER A 148 -24.44 -17.03 1.05
C SER A 148 -24.37 -18.17 2.05
N HIS A 149 -25.28 -18.15 3.03
CA HIS A 149 -25.38 -19.14 4.08
C HIS A 149 -26.84 -19.21 4.56
N GLN A 150 -27.18 -20.31 5.23
CA GLN A 150 -28.51 -20.54 5.79
C GLN A 150 -28.40 -20.91 7.26
N HIS A 151 -29.40 -20.52 8.04
CA HIS A 151 -29.55 -20.92 9.43
C HIS A 151 -30.75 -21.86 9.56
N LYS A 152 -30.57 -22.96 10.30
CA LYS A 152 -31.68 -23.81 10.73
C LYS A 152 -31.96 -23.50 12.19
N THR A 153 -33.04 -22.79 12.46
CA THR A 153 -33.51 -22.54 13.83
C THR A 153 -34.65 -23.49 14.14
N ALA A 154 -34.54 -24.22 15.26
CA ALA A 154 -35.66 -24.99 15.78
C ALA A 154 -36.67 -24.00 16.38
N ILE A 155 -37.90 -24.01 15.88
CA ILE A 155 -39.03 -23.34 16.53
C ILE A 155 -39.71 -24.37 17.42
N GLY A 156 -39.65 -24.15 18.74
CA GLY A 156 -40.37 -24.96 19.71
C GLY A 156 -41.80 -24.47 19.84
N PHE A 157 -42.77 -25.37 19.77
CA PHE A 157 -44.17 -25.08 20.07
C PHE A 157 -44.48 -25.74 21.43
N ASP A 158 -44.96 -24.96 22.40
CA ASP A 158 -45.72 -25.55 23.51
C ASP A 158 -47.10 -25.94 22.97
N GLY A 159 -47.55 -27.15 23.27
CA GLY A 159 -48.56 -27.92 22.53
C GLY A 159 -49.96 -27.29 22.38
N SER A 160 -50.17 -26.07 22.91
CA SER A 160 -51.41 -25.30 22.85
C SER A 160 -51.46 -24.24 21.73
N ASN A 161 -50.33 -23.74 21.23
CA ASN A 161 -50.29 -22.57 20.31
C ASN A 161 -50.12 -22.91 18.81
N LEU A 162 -50.01 -24.18 18.44
CA LEU A 162 -49.81 -24.57 17.05
C LEU A 162 -51.10 -24.45 16.21
N PHE A 163 -52.27 -24.60 16.83
CA PHE A 163 -53.58 -24.63 16.16
C PHE A 163 -54.65 -23.71 16.80
N GLY A 164 -54.27 -22.86 17.77
CA GLY A 164 -55.15 -21.82 18.33
C GLY A 164 -56.48 -22.34 18.90
N TRP A 165 -56.44 -23.39 19.71
CA TRP A 165 -57.63 -23.90 20.41
C TRP A 165 -57.40 -23.79 21.91
N GLY A 166 -58.07 -22.84 22.58
CA GLY A 166 -58.19 -22.88 24.04
C GLY A 166 -58.44 -21.57 24.79
N ASP A 167 -58.09 -20.42 24.23
CA ASP A 167 -58.35 -19.11 24.84
C ASP A 167 -58.90 -18.16 23.77
N GLY A 168 -59.91 -17.36 24.12
CA GLY A 168 -60.50 -16.37 23.21
C GLY A 168 -59.54 -15.25 22.75
N ASN A 169 -58.25 -15.38 23.10
CA ASN A 169 -57.20 -14.40 22.89
C ASN A 169 -55.97 -14.95 22.12
N ALA A 170 -55.84 -16.26 21.83
CA ALA A 170 -54.71 -16.73 21.02
C ALA A 170 -54.86 -16.37 19.54
N THR A 171 -53.78 -15.86 18.95
CA THR A 171 -53.63 -15.67 17.50
C THR A 171 -52.76 -16.81 16.96
N PRO A 172 -53.29 -17.73 16.14
CA PRO A 172 -52.52 -18.87 15.65
C PRO A 172 -51.44 -18.43 14.64
N ILE A 173 -50.29 -19.11 14.67
CA ILE A 173 -49.15 -18.84 13.77
C ILE A 173 -49.42 -19.35 12.34
N PHE A 174 -50.12 -20.49 12.22
CA PHE A 174 -50.57 -21.04 10.94
C PHE A 174 -52.10 -21.03 10.87
N GLY A 175 -52.66 -20.67 9.72
CA GLY A 175 -54.07 -20.86 9.45
C GLY A 175 -54.40 -22.36 9.36
N SER A 176 -55.42 -22.80 10.08
CA SER A 176 -55.97 -24.14 9.95
C SER A 176 -57.46 -24.07 9.67
N GLU A 177 -57.93 -24.86 8.72
CA GLU A 177 -59.36 -25.04 8.46
C GLU A 177 -59.70 -26.52 8.56
N VAL A 178 -60.88 -26.83 9.09
CA VAL A 178 -61.42 -28.18 9.05
C VAL A 178 -62.37 -28.26 7.85
N GLN A 179 -61.94 -28.97 6.81
CA GLN A 179 -62.77 -29.24 5.64
C GLN A 179 -63.16 -30.72 5.67
N SER A 180 -64.47 -30.98 5.72
CA SER A 180 -65.03 -32.36 5.71
C SER A 180 -64.43 -33.29 6.78
N GLY A 181 -64.22 -32.77 8.00
CA GLY A 181 -63.72 -33.54 9.14
C GLY A 181 -62.22 -33.83 9.12
N VAL A 182 -61.49 -33.30 8.14
CA VAL A 182 -60.03 -33.42 8.05
C VAL A 182 -59.40 -32.07 8.37
N LEU A 183 -58.44 -32.06 9.30
CA LEU A 183 -57.63 -30.88 9.62
C LEU A 183 -56.67 -30.62 8.46
N ARG A 184 -56.82 -29.47 7.81
CA ARG A 184 -55.93 -29.03 6.73
C ARG A 184 -55.19 -27.77 7.19
N VAL A 185 -53.87 -27.77 6.99
CA VAL A 185 -53.07 -26.54 7.09
C VAL A 185 -53.38 -25.71 5.86
N VAL A 186 -53.99 -24.54 6.05
CA VAL A 186 -54.40 -23.65 4.96
C VAL A 186 -53.72 -22.29 5.16
N GLY A 187 -52.78 -21.99 4.27
CA GLY A 187 -52.18 -20.65 4.16
C GLY A 187 -50.69 -20.61 4.45
N SER A 188 -49.96 -19.89 3.59
CA SER A 188 -48.70 -19.24 3.96
C SER A 188 -49.00 -18.08 4.91
N VAL A 189 -48.12 -17.84 5.88
CA VAL A 189 -48.18 -16.69 6.78
C VAL A 189 -48.14 -15.40 5.95
N THR A 190 -49.29 -14.75 5.78
CA THR A 190 -49.37 -13.32 5.45
C THR A 190 -49.82 -12.60 6.71
N GLN A 191 -48.88 -12.32 7.62
CA GLN A 191 -49.15 -11.30 8.63
C GLN A 191 -49.17 -9.95 7.91
N SER A 192 -50.36 -9.35 7.87
CA SER A 192 -50.51 -7.93 7.56
C SER A 192 -49.75 -7.13 8.63
N GLY A 193 -48.52 -6.70 8.29
CA GLY A 193 -47.88 -5.55 8.95
C GLY A 193 -46.73 -5.82 9.93
N GLY A 194 -46.21 -7.04 10.09
CA GLY A 194 -45.06 -7.26 10.97
C GLY A 194 -44.33 -8.56 10.68
N ALA A 195 -43.02 -8.50 10.44
CA ALA A 195 -42.19 -9.68 10.28
C ALA A 195 -42.26 -10.56 11.55
N ALA A 196 -42.41 -11.88 11.38
CA ALA A 196 -42.17 -12.84 12.46
C ALA A 196 -40.70 -12.71 12.90
N ARG A 197 -40.46 -12.01 14.01
CA ARG A 197 -39.13 -11.82 14.58
C ARG A 197 -38.75 -13.06 15.37
N VAL A 198 -37.86 -13.88 14.83
CA VAL A 198 -37.08 -14.83 15.64
C VAL A 198 -36.08 -13.98 16.43
N ALA A 199 -36.48 -13.54 17.62
CA ALA A 199 -35.63 -12.77 18.51
C ALA A 199 -34.72 -13.72 19.31
N TYR A 200 -33.42 -13.54 19.18
CA TYR A 200 -32.44 -14.14 20.07
C TYR A 200 -32.39 -13.30 21.36
N THR A 201 -32.61 -13.90 22.53
CA THR A 201 -32.54 -13.24 23.85
C THR A 201 -31.13 -13.21 24.43
N ASP A 202 -30.18 -13.83 23.75
CA ASP A 202 -28.77 -13.87 24.06
C ASP A 202 -28.00 -12.81 23.27
N ALA A 203 -28.37 -11.54 23.48
CA ALA A 203 -27.48 -10.41 23.25
C ALA A 203 -26.43 -10.33 24.37
N ALA A 204 -25.67 -11.41 24.59
CA ALA A 204 -24.44 -11.30 25.35
C ALA A 204 -23.44 -10.51 24.49
N LEU A 205 -22.93 -9.41 25.04
CA LEU A 205 -22.06 -8.43 24.38
C LEU A 205 -20.79 -9.06 23.75
N MET A 206 -20.91 -9.65 22.58
CA MET A 206 -19.79 -9.94 21.68
C MET A 206 -19.74 -8.84 20.64
N GLY A 207 -19.34 -7.62 21.05
CA GLY A 207 -18.90 -6.54 20.17
C GLY A 207 -19.59 -6.44 18.80
N VAL A 208 -20.92 -6.46 18.75
CA VAL A 208 -21.69 -6.31 17.52
C VAL A 208 -21.62 -4.85 17.08
N SER A 209 -20.50 -4.47 16.45
CA SER A 209 -20.50 -3.43 15.43
C SER A 209 -21.50 -3.86 14.34
N GLY A 210 -22.21 -2.94 13.71
CA GLY A 210 -23.16 -3.23 12.62
C GLY A 210 -22.54 -3.85 11.35
N GLU A 211 -21.33 -4.40 11.46
CA GLU A 211 -20.48 -4.83 10.36
C GLU A 211 -19.59 -5.99 10.82
N THR A 212 -19.56 -7.07 10.04
CA THR A 212 -18.58 -8.15 10.22
C THR A 212 -17.24 -7.67 9.67
N ARG A 213 -16.29 -7.34 10.56
CA ARG A 213 -14.92 -6.97 10.18
C ARG A 213 -13.89 -7.56 11.13
N PRO A 214 -12.66 -7.88 10.65
CA PRO A 214 -11.57 -8.28 11.52
C PRO A 214 -11.26 -7.17 12.55
N ARG A 215 -10.79 -7.57 13.75
CA ARG A 215 -10.14 -6.62 14.67
C ARG A 215 -8.94 -6.00 13.96
N ASN A 216 -8.87 -4.67 13.93
CA ASN A 216 -7.82 -3.93 13.23
C ASN A 216 -7.37 -2.70 14.04
N VAL A 217 -6.20 -2.15 13.66
CA VAL A 217 -5.65 -0.90 14.19
C VAL A 217 -5.43 0.06 13.02
N ALA A 218 -5.89 1.30 13.17
CA ALA A 218 -5.74 2.33 12.14
C ALA A 218 -4.35 2.97 12.19
N LEU A 219 -3.51 2.63 11.21
CA LEU A 219 -2.20 3.23 10.97
C LEU A 219 -2.23 4.08 9.70
N LEU A 220 -1.24 4.96 9.51
CA LEU A 220 -1.16 5.79 8.31
C LEU A 220 -0.61 4.97 7.14
N ALA A 221 -1.44 4.70 6.15
CA ALA A 221 -1.00 4.14 4.87
C ALA A 221 -0.29 5.21 4.04
N CYS A 222 0.91 4.89 3.57
CA CYS A 222 1.71 5.76 2.71
C CYS A 222 2.27 5.00 1.51
N ILE A 223 2.58 5.74 0.45
CA ILE A 223 3.26 5.26 -0.76
C ILE A 223 4.60 5.98 -0.94
N LYS A 224 5.65 5.24 -1.28
CA LYS A 224 7.00 5.76 -1.52
C LYS A 224 7.05 6.45 -2.89
N TYR A 225 7.57 7.67 -2.97
CA TYR A 225 7.81 8.38 -4.23
C TYR A 225 9.30 8.44 -4.63
#